data_AF-A0A829YNL0-F1
#
_entry.id   AF-A0A829YNL0-F1
#
_cell.length_a   1.000
_cell.length_b   1.000
_cell.length_c   1.000
_cell.angle_alpha   90.00
_cell.angle_beta   90.00
_cell.angle_gamma   90.00
#
_symmetry.space_group_name_H-M   'P 1'
#
loop_
_entity.id
_entity.type
_entity.pdbx_description
1 polymer ?
#
loop_
_entity_poly.entity_id
_entity_poly.type
_entity_poly.pdbx_seq_one_letter_code
_entity_poly.pdbx_strand_id
1 'polypeptide(L)'
;MRGLAVAMMLAVSAISIPAVAADAPETFSKRLSAPRLAPLDKSKATPEQQAMLARRADYNIYKTLAHHVDLYNRWSPLGQFLLSGSSLPPREREIVMLRMGWLCQSEYEWSQHARIAKGSPGLTDAEIRRIAQGPDAGWAPFERALIQLVDELRYDTMISDATWRALLTKYSPQQVMEALFTAAQYQLVSMALNSLGVQLDPELDDRLPKDLPPPRLASYPQSPRLSAPRLKPLVLTEMTPEQREIVQPQIKDGKLPHLYATLIHHPGLYGPRLKFGSYVQRDSSLPPATRELLILRTAWLIRSDYEWGHHVATAKAAGFSDDDIRRIAKGPQATGWNDEQAAVLQAADELRREAFIRDDTWKLLSKYYDAKQRVEIIYTVGGYTMTGLAINSFGVQLEPGVERPATVATP
;
A
#
# COMPACT_ATOMS: atom_id res chain seq x y z
N MET A 1 -44.44 44.39 -15.13
CA MET A 1 -43.93 43.07 -15.57
C MET A 1 -42.61 42.81 -14.87
N ARG A 2 -42.60 41.99 -13.81
CA ARG A 2 -41.38 41.49 -13.17
C ARG A 2 -41.55 39.98 -13.03
N GLY A 3 -40.65 39.24 -13.65
CA GLY A 3 -40.73 37.80 -13.84
C GLY A 3 -40.50 37.00 -12.56
N LEU A 4 -41.27 35.92 -12.42
CA LEU A 4 -41.01 34.85 -11.47
C LEU A 4 -39.77 34.07 -11.92
N ALA A 5 -38.74 34.02 -11.08
CA ALA A 5 -37.68 33.03 -11.19
C ALA A 5 -38.11 31.79 -10.39
N VAL A 6 -38.33 30.67 -11.09
CA VAL A 6 -38.57 29.36 -10.49
C VAL A 6 -37.22 28.78 -10.08
N ALA A 7 -36.98 28.66 -8.77
CA ALA A 7 -35.81 27.98 -8.23
C ALA A 7 -36.02 26.46 -8.32
N MET A 8 -35.28 25.82 -9.22
CA MET A 8 -35.25 24.38 -9.39
C MET A 8 -34.36 23.77 -8.29
N MET A 9 -34.98 23.20 -7.26
CA MET A 9 -34.31 22.54 -6.15
C MET A 9 -33.81 21.17 -6.63
N LEU A 10 -32.52 21.04 -6.92
CA LEU A 10 -31.87 19.76 -7.18
C LEU A 10 -31.75 18.99 -5.86
N ALA A 11 -32.52 17.90 -5.73
CA ALA A 11 -32.40 16.97 -4.62
C ALA A 11 -31.06 16.22 -4.71
N VAL A 12 -30.07 16.65 -3.92
CA VAL A 12 -28.84 15.89 -3.68
C VAL A 12 -29.19 14.71 -2.78
N SER A 13 -29.33 13.52 -3.36
CA SER A 13 -29.44 12.30 -2.56
C SER A 13 -28.11 12.06 -1.83
N ALA A 14 -28.10 12.27 -0.52
CA ALA A 14 -26.96 11.96 0.34
C ALA A 14 -26.68 10.45 0.27
N ILE A 15 -25.53 10.08 -0.29
CA ILE A 15 -25.03 8.70 -0.26
C ILE A 15 -24.46 8.49 1.14
N SER A 16 -25.10 7.66 1.96
CA SER A 16 -24.60 7.31 3.30
C SER A 16 -23.20 6.68 3.22
N ILE A 17 -22.34 6.99 4.19
CA ILE A 17 -21.09 6.28 4.42
C ILE A 17 -21.44 4.79 4.52
N PRO A 18 -20.87 3.89 3.68
CA PRO A 18 -21.16 2.49 3.83
C PRO A 18 -20.61 2.06 5.19
N ALA A 19 -21.50 1.62 6.07
CA ALA A 19 -21.10 0.85 7.23
C ALA A 19 -20.18 -0.27 6.73
N VAL A 20 -19.01 -0.44 7.35
CA VAL A 20 -18.35 -1.74 7.37
C VAL A 20 -19.46 -2.73 7.69
N ALA A 21 -19.65 -3.75 6.84
CA ALA A 21 -20.74 -4.72 6.97
C ALA A 21 -20.99 -5.03 8.45
N ALA A 22 -22.22 -4.91 8.91
CA ALA A 22 -22.59 -5.00 10.33
C ALA A 22 -22.14 -6.31 11.02
N ASP A 23 -21.66 -7.29 10.23
CA ASP A 23 -21.15 -8.59 10.66
C ASP A 23 -19.63 -8.81 10.46
N ALA A 24 -18.85 -7.77 10.10
CA ALA A 24 -17.40 -7.95 9.95
C ALA A 24 -16.74 -8.14 11.33
N PRO A 25 -16.05 -9.26 11.60
CA PRO A 25 -15.56 -9.58 12.94
C PRO A 25 -14.59 -8.51 13.43
N GLU A 26 -14.77 -8.03 14.66
CA GLU A 26 -13.96 -6.96 15.27
C GLU A 26 -12.48 -7.32 15.45
N THR A 27 -12.12 -8.57 15.20
CA THR A 27 -10.76 -9.10 15.31
C THR A 27 -10.18 -9.51 13.96
N PHE A 28 -8.86 -9.71 13.92
CA PHE A 28 -8.18 -10.31 12.78
C PHE A 28 -8.73 -11.72 12.49
N SER A 29 -8.82 -12.04 11.21
CA SER A 29 -9.10 -13.41 10.76
C SER A 29 -7.93 -14.32 11.12
N LYS A 30 -8.24 -15.59 11.43
CA LYS A 30 -7.23 -16.61 11.69
C LYS A 30 -6.27 -16.70 10.51
N ARG A 31 -4.96 -16.63 10.79
CA ARG A 31 -3.90 -16.79 9.78
C ARG A 31 -3.79 -18.25 9.33
N LEU A 32 -3.29 -18.43 8.11
CA LEU A 32 -3.21 -19.73 7.46
C LEU A 32 -2.15 -20.61 8.11
N SER A 33 -2.52 -21.86 8.42
CA SER A 33 -1.60 -22.89 8.90
C SER A 33 -0.96 -23.71 7.76
N ALA A 34 -1.29 -23.39 6.51
CA ALA A 34 -0.75 -24.04 5.32
C ALA A 34 -0.65 -23.00 4.18
N PRO A 35 0.31 -23.15 3.26
CA PRO A 35 0.47 -22.22 2.16
C PRO A 35 -0.64 -22.37 1.12
N ARG A 36 -1.14 -21.23 0.60
CA ARG A 36 -1.99 -21.20 -0.60
C ARG A 36 -1.19 -21.42 -1.88
N LEU A 37 0.09 -21.02 -1.86
CA LEU A 37 1.09 -21.35 -2.86
C LEU A 37 2.25 -22.05 -2.17
N ALA A 38 2.37 -23.36 -2.37
CA ALA A 38 3.47 -24.12 -1.78
C ALA A 38 4.82 -23.52 -2.21
N PRO A 39 5.82 -23.43 -1.31
CA PRO A 39 7.17 -23.04 -1.70
C PRO A 39 7.66 -23.86 -2.89
N LEU A 40 8.22 -23.20 -3.90
CA LEU A 40 8.70 -23.87 -5.12
C LEU A 40 9.69 -24.99 -4.79
N ASP A 41 9.43 -26.18 -5.32
CA ASP A 41 10.38 -27.29 -5.36
C ASP A 41 11.50 -26.94 -6.36
N LYS A 42 12.68 -26.63 -5.84
CA LYS A 42 13.84 -26.21 -6.64
C LYS A 42 14.27 -27.25 -7.67
N SER A 43 13.99 -28.54 -7.43
CA SER A 43 14.31 -29.61 -8.40
C SER A 43 13.46 -29.54 -9.68
N LYS A 44 12.32 -28.85 -9.61
CA LYS A 44 11.37 -28.66 -10.72
C LYS A 44 11.32 -27.23 -11.23
N ALA A 45 12.21 -26.37 -10.73
CA ALA A 45 12.23 -24.95 -11.08
C ALA A 45 12.59 -24.77 -12.56
N THR A 46 11.90 -23.86 -13.25
CA THR A 46 12.26 -23.44 -14.61
C THR A 46 13.61 -22.70 -14.60
N PRO A 47 14.31 -22.56 -15.75
CA PRO A 47 15.56 -21.79 -15.81
C PRO A 47 15.41 -20.36 -15.28
N GLU A 48 14.27 -19.71 -15.54
CA GLU A 48 13.97 -18.37 -15.04
C GLU A 48 13.86 -18.32 -13.52
N GLN A 49 13.17 -19.31 -12.92
CA GLN A 49 13.03 -19.44 -11.47
C GLN A 49 14.36 -19.75 -10.79
N GLN A 50 15.17 -20.64 -11.39
CA GLN A 50 16.52 -20.94 -10.91
C GLN A 50 17.40 -19.69 -10.91
N ALA A 51 17.36 -18.91 -11.99
CA ALA A 51 18.11 -17.66 -12.09
C ALA A 51 17.68 -16.63 -11.03
N MET A 52 16.37 -16.48 -10.80
CA MET A 52 15.85 -15.62 -9.73
C MET A 52 16.34 -16.06 -8.35
N LEU A 53 16.29 -17.36 -8.05
CA LEU A 53 16.62 -17.91 -6.73
C LEU A 53 18.12 -17.98 -6.45
N ALA A 54 18.97 -18.10 -7.48
CA ALA A 54 20.42 -18.24 -7.33
C ALA A 54 21.09 -17.07 -6.56
N ARG A 55 20.45 -15.89 -6.53
CA ARG A 55 20.95 -14.69 -5.83
C ARG A 55 20.29 -14.44 -4.47
N ARG A 56 19.56 -15.43 -3.94
CA ARG A 56 18.73 -15.29 -2.73
C ARG A 56 19.04 -16.37 -1.71
N ALA A 57 18.85 -16.04 -0.44
CA ALA A 57 18.86 -17.02 0.63
C ALA A 57 17.71 -18.02 0.46
N ASP A 58 17.83 -19.22 1.02
CA ASP A 58 16.86 -20.31 0.84
C ASP A 58 15.61 -20.20 1.71
N TYR A 59 14.95 -19.05 1.66
CA TYR A 59 13.76 -18.78 2.45
C TYR A 59 12.45 -19.06 1.69
N ASN A 60 11.42 -19.46 2.42
CA ASN A 60 10.08 -19.75 1.91
C ASN A 60 9.47 -18.55 1.17
N ILE A 61 9.75 -17.31 1.59
CA ILE A 61 9.32 -16.12 0.85
C ILE A 61 9.82 -16.13 -0.59
N TYR A 62 11.11 -16.36 -0.83
CA TYR A 62 11.66 -16.32 -2.19
C TYR A 62 11.19 -17.51 -3.03
N LYS A 63 11.11 -18.70 -2.44
CA LYS A 63 10.52 -19.89 -3.10
C LYS A 63 9.06 -19.68 -3.47
N THR A 64 8.28 -18.97 -2.66
CA THR A 64 6.88 -18.64 -2.96
C THR A 64 6.79 -17.59 -4.06
N LEU A 65 7.58 -16.52 -3.99
CA LEU A 65 7.57 -15.45 -4.99
C LEU A 65 8.13 -15.90 -6.36
N ALA A 66 8.93 -16.97 -6.40
CA ALA A 66 9.40 -17.56 -7.65
C ALA A 66 8.27 -18.14 -8.53
N HIS A 67 7.05 -18.30 -8.01
CA HIS A 67 5.88 -18.60 -8.85
C HIS A 67 5.51 -17.44 -9.79
N HIS A 68 6.02 -16.22 -9.55
CA HIS A 68 5.79 -15.05 -10.39
C HIS A 68 7.06 -14.20 -10.57
N VAL A 69 8.00 -14.71 -11.38
CA VAL A 69 9.34 -14.12 -11.56
C VAL A 69 9.30 -12.71 -12.17
N ASP A 70 8.41 -12.45 -13.14
CA ASP A 70 8.33 -11.12 -13.77
C ASP A 70 7.87 -10.05 -12.76
N LEU A 71 6.76 -10.29 -12.05
CA LEU A 71 6.32 -9.41 -10.95
C LEU A 71 7.45 -9.19 -9.93
N TYR A 72 8.12 -10.27 -9.52
CA TYR A 72 9.24 -10.17 -8.59
C TYR A 72 10.39 -9.29 -9.13
N ASN A 73 10.76 -9.43 -10.39
CA ASN A 73 11.84 -8.65 -11.02
C ASN A 73 11.49 -7.17 -11.21
N ARG A 74 10.20 -6.85 -11.29
CA ARG A 74 9.67 -5.48 -11.37
C ARG A 74 9.55 -4.83 -10.00
N TRP A 75 9.23 -5.62 -8.97
CA TRP A 75 9.01 -5.15 -7.60
C TRP A 75 10.27 -5.14 -6.72
N SER A 76 11.08 -6.21 -6.75
CA SER A 76 12.22 -6.39 -5.84
C SER A 76 13.29 -5.29 -5.87
N PRO A 77 13.53 -4.52 -6.97
CA PRO A 77 14.44 -3.39 -6.92
C PRO A 77 14.04 -2.32 -5.90
N LEU A 78 12.74 -2.10 -5.69
CA LEU A 78 12.27 -1.18 -4.64
C LEU A 78 12.61 -1.72 -3.24
N GLY A 79 12.34 -3.01 -3.00
CA GLY A 79 12.72 -3.67 -1.75
C GLY A 79 14.22 -3.64 -1.49
N GLN A 80 15.05 -3.88 -2.52
CA GLN A 80 16.51 -3.80 -2.43
C GLN A 80 17.00 -2.39 -2.11
N PHE A 81 16.43 -1.36 -2.74
CA PHE A 81 16.74 0.02 -2.40
C PHE A 81 16.44 0.28 -0.92
N LEU A 82 15.24 -0.03 -0.43
CA LEU A 82 14.87 0.24 0.96
C LEU A 82 15.72 -0.57 1.97
N LEU A 83 16.13 -1.79 1.63
CA LEU A 83 16.94 -2.67 2.48
C LEU A 83 18.45 -2.40 2.44
N SER A 84 18.99 -1.76 1.41
CA SER A 84 20.45 -1.64 1.27
C SER A 84 20.94 -0.38 0.56
N GLY A 85 20.09 0.26 -0.25
CA GLY A 85 20.41 1.53 -0.91
C GLY A 85 19.89 2.78 -0.19
N SER A 86 19.02 2.60 0.79
CA SER A 86 18.45 3.66 1.63
C SER A 86 19.50 4.24 2.58
N SER A 87 19.36 5.54 2.86
CA SER A 87 20.14 6.31 3.82
C SER A 87 19.58 6.25 5.25
N LEU A 88 18.56 5.43 5.51
CA LEU A 88 18.05 5.18 6.85
C LEU A 88 19.04 4.31 7.66
N PRO A 89 19.36 4.70 8.91
CA PRO A 89 20.08 3.84 9.82
C PRO A 89 19.40 2.47 9.97
N PRO A 90 20.15 1.34 9.94
CA PRO A 90 19.57 0.00 10.01
C PRO A 90 18.60 -0.19 11.18
N ARG A 91 18.97 0.28 12.38
CA ARG A 91 18.12 0.23 13.58
C ARG A 91 16.76 0.88 13.36
N GLU A 92 16.74 2.10 12.84
CA GLU A 92 15.52 2.90 12.64
C GLU A 92 14.63 2.28 11.55
N ARG A 93 15.26 1.72 10.52
CA ARG A 93 14.56 0.98 9.48
C ARG A 93 13.89 -0.29 10.03
N GLU A 94 14.58 -1.07 10.87
CA GLU A 94 13.99 -2.26 11.48
C GLU A 94 12.85 -1.91 12.46
N ILE A 95 12.92 -0.77 13.17
CA ILE A 95 11.79 -0.26 13.98
C ILE A 95 10.54 -0.08 13.11
N VAL A 96 10.69 0.55 11.95
CA VAL A 96 9.60 0.80 11.00
C VAL A 96 9.02 -0.51 10.45
N MET A 97 9.88 -1.44 10.02
CA MET A 97 9.49 -2.73 9.44
C MET A 97 8.76 -3.61 10.48
N LEU A 98 9.33 -3.78 11.68
CA LEU A 98 8.74 -4.55 12.77
C LEU A 98 7.41 -3.96 13.23
N ARG A 99 7.31 -2.63 13.33
CA ARG A 99 6.04 -1.99 13.70
C ARG A 99 4.96 -2.31 12.67
N MET A 100 5.26 -2.21 11.38
CA MET A 100 4.27 -2.51 10.35
C MET A 100 3.91 -4.00 10.33
N GLY A 101 4.88 -4.89 10.51
CA GLY A 101 4.66 -6.33 10.66
C GLY A 101 3.71 -6.66 11.81
N TRP A 102 3.90 -6.02 12.97
CA TRP A 102 2.96 -6.10 14.10
C TRP A 102 1.57 -5.58 13.72
N LEU A 103 1.45 -4.38 13.17
CA LEU A 103 0.14 -3.78 12.81
C LEU A 103 -0.63 -4.55 11.73
N CYS A 104 0.06 -5.35 10.93
CA CYS A 104 -0.51 -6.24 9.93
C CYS A 104 -0.69 -7.68 10.43
N GLN A 105 -0.26 -7.98 11.66
CA GLN A 105 -0.23 -9.33 12.24
C GLN A 105 0.42 -10.33 11.27
N SER A 106 1.58 -9.95 10.72
CA SER A 106 2.40 -10.77 9.83
C SER A 106 3.51 -11.43 10.63
N GLU A 107 3.29 -12.71 10.98
CA GLU A 107 4.24 -13.47 11.78
C GLU A 107 5.56 -13.71 11.03
N TYR A 108 5.49 -13.93 9.72
CA TYR A 108 6.69 -14.11 8.90
C TYR A 108 7.55 -12.84 8.84
N GLU A 109 6.94 -11.68 8.62
CA GLU A 109 7.65 -10.39 8.67
C GLU A 109 8.30 -10.17 10.02
N TRP A 110 7.51 -10.32 11.09
CA TRP A 110 7.99 -10.13 12.45
C TRP A 110 9.20 -11.02 12.74
N SER A 111 9.11 -12.30 12.40
CA SER A 111 10.17 -13.27 12.69
C SER A 111 11.45 -12.98 11.93
N GLN A 112 11.35 -12.71 10.63
CA GLN A 112 12.53 -12.33 9.83
C GLN A 112 13.18 -11.05 10.32
N HIS A 113 12.38 -10.01 10.52
CA HIS A 113 12.89 -8.70 10.87
C HIS A 113 13.34 -8.64 12.33
N ALA A 114 12.81 -9.45 13.25
CA ALA A 114 13.34 -9.56 14.60
C ALA A 114 14.74 -10.20 14.58
N ARG A 115 14.94 -11.25 13.78
CA ARG A 115 16.25 -11.87 13.56
C ARG A 115 17.25 -10.88 12.97
N ILE A 116 16.85 -10.10 11.96
CA ILE A 116 17.71 -9.07 11.34
C ILE A 116 18.01 -7.94 12.32
N ALA A 117 17.01 -7.46 13.04
CA ALA A 117 17.09 -6.38 14.02
C ALA A 117 18.09 -6.66 15.14
N LYS A 118 18.27 -7.92 15.54
CA LYS A 118 19.25 -8.33 16.56
C LYS A 118 20.71 -8.27 16.06
N GLY A 119 20.95 -8.06 14.77
CA GLY A 119 22.29 -7.91 14.20
C GLY A 119 23.02 -6.64 14.66
N SER A 120 24.35 -6.70 14.82
CA SER A 120 25.19 -5.71 15.53
C SER A 120 25.09 -4.24 15.05
N PRO A 121 24.98 -3.22 15.95
CA PRO A 121 24.82 -3.32 17.41
C PRO A 121 23.38 -3.62 17.89
N GLY A 122 22.42 -3.69 16.97
CA GLY A 122 21.12 -4.33 17.14
C GLY A 122 20.07 -3.65 18.01
N LEU A 123 18.83 -4.11 17.87
CA LEU A 123 17.74 -3.96 18.83
C LEU A 123 17.79 -5.13 19.81
N THR A 124 17.55 -4.86 21.09
CA THR A 124 17.39 -5.91 22.11
C THR A 124 16.01 -6.58 22.01
N ASP A 125 15.85 -7.77 22.58
CA ASP A 125 14.54 -8.44 22.68
C ASP A 125 13.48 -7.55 23.36
N ALA A 126 13.89 -6.79 24.39
CA ALA A 126 13.03 -5.86 25.09
C ALA A 126 12.56 -4.72 24.18
N GLU A 127 13.43 -4.20 23.32
CA GLU A 127 13.10 -3.16 22.34
C GLU A 127 12.20 -3.72 21.23
N ILE A 128 12.48 -4.92 20.71
CA ILE A 128 11.64 -5.60 19.73
C ILE A 128 10.23 -5.78 20.29
N ARG A 129 10.10 -6.29 21.52
CA ARG A 129 8.81 -6.39 22.21
C ARG A 129 8.12 -5.03 22.38
N ARG A 130 8.89 -3.99 22.72
CA ARG A 130 8.38 -2.61 22.89
C ARG A 130 7.83 -2.03 21.58
N ILE A 131 8.31 -2.46 20.42
CA ILE A 131 7.77 -2.03 19.11
C ILE A 131 6.30 -2.50 18.97
N ALA A 132 5.96 -3.69 19.46
CA ALA A 132 4.56 -4.17 19.48
C ALA A 132 3.67 -3.34 20.41
N GLN A 133 4.21 -2.85 21.54
CA GLN A 133 3.48 -1.99 22.49
C GLN A 133 3.13 -0.62 21.90
N GLY A 134 3.99 -0.08 21.02
CA GLY A 134 3.72 1.14 20.26
C GLY A 134 4.43 2.39 20.77
N PRO A 135 3.99 3.59 20.32
CA PRO A 135 4.78 4.82 20.45
C PRO A 135 4.93 5.30 21.90
N ASP A 136 3.99 4.97 22.77
CA ASP A 136 3.98 5.44 24.17
C ASP A 136 4.73 4.51 25.13
N ALA A 137 5.43 3.49 24.60
CA ALA A 137 6.14 2.49 25.38
C ALA A 137 7.54 2.95 25.88
N GLY A 138 7.74 4.26 26.08
CA GLY A 138 8.98 4.82 26.63
C GLY A 138 10.14 4.90 25.64
N TRP A 139 9.86 5.27 24.39
CA TRP A 139 10.88 5.49 23.36
C TRP A 139 11.52 6.87 23.44
N ALA A 140 12.76 6.98 22.94
CA ALA A 140 13.34 8.29 22.67
C ALA A 140 12.45 9.09 21.69
N PRO A 141 12.41 10.43 21.76
CA PRO A 141 11.46 11.22 20.96
C PRO A 141 11.48 10.93 19.46
N PHE A 142 12.66 10.65 18.91
CA PHE A 142 12.82 10.35 17.49
C PHE A 142 12.32 8.94 17.11
N GLU A 143 12.68 7.90 17.88
CA GLU A 143 12.18 6.53 17.65
C GLU A 143 10.65 6.47 17.85
N ARG A 144 10.12 7.22 18.83
CA ARG A 144 8.67 7.41 18.99
C ARG A 144 8.03 7.97 17.72
N ALA A 145 8.66 8.95 17.06
CA ALA A 145 8.15 9.54 15.82
C ALA A 145 8.15 8.54 14.65
N LEU A 146 9.14 7.65 14.57
CA LEU A 146 9.15 6.56 13.57
C LEU A 146 8.01 5.56 13.80
N ILE A 147 7.77 5.18 15.05
CA ILE A 147 6.65 4.28 15.40
C ILE A 147 5.31 4.97 15.13
N GLN A 148 5.18 6.24 15.49
CA GLN A 148 4.00 7.06 15.20
C GLN A 148 3.75 7.18 13.69
N LEU A 149 4.80 7.37 12.87
CA LEU A 149 4.69 7.36 11.40
C LEU A 149 4.02 6.08 10.90
N VAL A 150 4.42 4.93 11.43
CA VAL A 150 3.84 3.65 11.00
C VAL A 150 2.39 3.50 11.41
N ASP A 151 2.04 3.91 12.63
CA ASP A 151 0.65 3.91 13.11
C ASP A 151 -0.24 4.83 12.26
N GLU A 152 0.22 6.05 11.99
CA GLU A 152 -0.51 7.03 11.19
C GLU A 152 -0.71 6.55 9.75
N LEU A 153 0.32 5.96 9.12
CA LEU A 153 0.19 5.38 7.79
C LEU A 153 -0.77 4.18 7.78
N ARG A 154 -0.72 3.30 8.78
CA ARG A 154 -1.61 2.14 8.86
C ARG A 154 -3.07 2.55 9.06
N TYR A 155 -3.34 3.61 9.82
CA TYR A 155 -4.68 3.89 10.30
C TYR A 155 -5.33 5.15 9.71
N ASP A 156 -4.56 6.22 9.53
CA ASP A 156 -5.05 7.49 9.00
C ASP A 156 -4.64 7.73 7.54
N THR A 157 -3.81 6.82 7.01
CA THR A 157 -3.31 6.79 5.63
C THR A 157 -2.54 8.06 5.22
N MET A 158 -2.02 8.77 6.22
CA MET A 158 -1.28 10.01 6.10
C MET A 158 -0.53 10.26 7.41
N ILE A 159 0.74 10.68 7.35
CA ILE A 159 1.42 11.17 8.56
C ILE A 159 0.99 12.59 8.92
N SER A 160 0.89 12.90 10.21
CA SER A 160 0.48 14.20 10.73
C SER A 160 1.60 15.26 10.58
N ASP A 161 1.25 16.54 10.67
CA ASP A 161 2.25 17.63 10.67
C ASP A 161 3.17 17.57 11.90
N ALA A 162 2.70 16.99 13.00
CA ALA A 162 3.51 16.76 14.19
C ALA A 162 4.58 15.70 13.90
N THR A 163 4.20 14.56 13.34
CA THR A 163 5.12 13.49 12.95
C THR A 163 6.10 13.95 11.88
N TRP A 164 5.62 14.65 10.84
CA TRP A 164 6.47 15.23 9.80
C TRP A 164 7.56 16.14 10.37
N ARG A 165 7.19 17.11 11.22
CA ARG A 165 8.15 18.02 11.86
C ARG A 165 9.11 17.29 12.79
N ALA A 166 8.63 16.30 13.55
CA ALA A 166 9.46 15.52 14.44
C ALA A 166 10.54 14.74 13.67
N LEU A 167 10.20 14.14 12.53
CA LEU A 167 11.17 13.43 11.69
C LEU A 167 12.20 14.38 11.08
N LEU A 168 11.78 15.57 10.63
CA LEU A 168 12.70 16.58 10.08
C LEU A 168 13.70 17.16 11.10
N THR A 169 13.58 16.86 12.39
CA THR A 169 14.60 17.23 13.38
C THR A 169 15.93 16.49 13.18
N LYS A 170 15.91 15.34 12.51
CA LYS A 170 17.12 14.55 12.19
C LYS A 170 17.20 14.11 10.73
N TYR A 171 16.07 13.88 10.09
CA TYR A 171 16.02 13.39 8.71
C TYR A 171 15.91 14.52 7.70
N SER A 172 16.59 14.35 6.57
CA SER A 172 16.28 15.11 5.37
C SER A 172 14.88 14.74 4.83
N PRO A 173 14.27 15.57 3.96
CA PRO A 173 13.03 15.19 3.30
C PRO A 173 13.14 13.86 2.53
N GLN A 174 14.31 13.57 1.93
CA GLN A 174 14.57 12.29 1.27
C GLN A 174 14.52 11.11 2.26
N GLN A 175 15.12 11.24 3.44
CA GLN A 175 15.03 10.21 4.48
C GLN A 175 13.60 10.04 5.01
N VAL A 176 12.81 11.11 5.12
CA VAL A 176 11.38 10.97 5.46
C VAL A 176 10.62 10.21 4.37
N MET A 177 10.91 10.46 3.08
CA MET A 177 10.35 9.68 1.99
C MET A 177 10.74 8.20 2.10
N GLU A 178 12.01 7.89 2.37
CA GLU A 178 12.48 6.52 2.56
C GLU A 178 11.78 5.82 3.73
N ALA A 179 11.58 6.49 4.87
CA ALA A 179 10.88 5.92 6.04
C ALA A 179 9.41 5.61 5.71
N LEU A 180 8.73 6.52 5.02
CA LEU A 180 7.35 6.32 4.56
C LEU A 180 7.25 5.14 3.58
N PHE A 181 8.11 5.10 2.55
CA PHE A 181 8.10 4.03 1.57
C PHE A 181 8.53 2.69 2.17
N THR A 182 9.38 2.69 3.21
CA THR A 182 9.67 1.50 4.02
C THR A 182 8.40 1.00 4.70
N ALA A 183 7.70 1.84 5.47
CA ALA A 183 6.46 1.44 6.13
C ALA A 183 5.42 0.90 5.13
N ALA A 184 5.23 1.59 4.02
CA ALA A 184 4.28 1.20 2.97
C ALA A 184 4.68 -0.09 2.23
N GLN A 185 5.96 -0.29 1.94
CA GLN A 185 6.49 -1.52 1.35
C GLN A 185 6.22 -2.71 2.26
N TYR A 186 6.43 -2.55 3.57
CA TYR A 186 6.25 -3.64 4.54
C TYR A 186 4.78 -3.93 4.86
N GLN A 187 3.89 -2.97 4.62
CA GLN A 187 2.45 -3.24 4.57
C GLN A 187 2.10 -4.13 3.38
N LEU A 188 2.64 -3.84 2.18
CA LEU A 188 2.46 -4.67 0.99
C LEU A 188 3.05 -6.08 1.18
N VAL A 189 4.27 -6.20 1.73
CA VAL A 189 4.87 -7.53 1.95
C VAL A 189 4.04 -8.31 2.97
N SER A 190 3.59 -7.67 4.05
CA SER A 190 2.69 -8.30 5.03
C SER A 190 1.40 -8.82 4.39
N MET A 191 0.78 -8.01 3.51
CA MET A 191 -0.40 -8.43 2.73
C MET A 191 -0.11 -9.70 1.92
N ALA A 192 1.03 -9.74 1.22
CA ALA A 192 1.43 -10.89 0.42
C ALA A 192 1.70 -12.13 1.29
N LEU A 193 2.52 -12.01 2.34
CA LEU A 193 2.90 -13.14 3.19
C LEU A 193 1.69 -13.76 3.89
N ASN A 194 0.84 -12.92 4.49
CA ASN A 194 -0.39 -13.37 5.12
C ASN A 194 -1.31 -14.07 4.12
N SER A 195 -1.57 -13.42 2.96
CA SER A 195 -2.56 -13.89 1.99
C SER A 195 -2.09 -15.08 1.16
N LEU A 196 -0.78 -15.28 1.01
CA LEU A 196 -0.22 -16.46 0.35
C LEU A 196 0.04 -17.61 1.35
N GLY A 197 -0.03 -17.32 2.65
CA GLY A 197 0.22 -18.29 3.71
C GLY A 197 1.67 -18.75 3.73
N VAL A 198 2.62 -17.83 3.55
CA VAL A 198 4.05 -18.17 3.62
C VAL A 198 4.38 -18.64 5.03
N GLN A 199 4.81 -19.90 5.13
CA GLN A 199 5.14 -20.52 6.41
C GLN A 199 6.54 -20.11 6.85
N LEU A 200 6.73 -19.97 8.17
CA LEU A 200 8.02 -19.68 8.76
C LEU A 200 9.07 -20.72 8.34
N ASP A 201 10.26 -20.22 8.02
CA ASP A 201 11.44 -21.08 7.87
C ASP A 201 11.89 -21.60 9.25
N PRO A 202 12.48 -22.80 9.35
CA PRO A 202 12.81 -23.43 10.64
C PRO A 202 13.70 -22.59 11.57
N GLU A 203 14.57 -21.75 11.01
CA GLU A 203 15.48 -20.87 11.75
C GLU A 203 14.84 -19.56 12.25
N LEU A 204 13.57 -19.32 11.91
CA LEU A 204 12.83 -18.14 12.33
C LEU A 204 12.07 -18.46 13.61
N ASP A 205 12.64 -18.06 14.76
CA ASP A 205 12.14 -18.41 16.11
C ASP A 205 11.36 -17.28 16.80
N ASP A 206 11.56 -16.03 16.39
CA ASP A 206 10.88 -14.88 16.98
C ASP A 206 9.40 -14.87 16.59
N ARG A 207 8.50 -14.99 17.57
CA ARG A 207 7.04 -15.00 17.34
C ARG A 207 6.44 -13.65 17.72
N LEU A 208 5.29 -13.34 17.13
CA LEU A 208 4.49 -12.20 17.56
C LEU A 208 4.16 -12.34 19.06
N PRO A 209 4.32 -11.28 19.88
CA PRO A 209 3.92 -11.31 21.29
C PRO A 209 2.43 -11.66 21.45
N LYS A 210 2.13 -12.72 22.21
CA LYS A 210 0.75 -13.21 22.43
C LYS A 210 0.09 -12.66 23.69
N ASP A 211 0.89 -12.06 24.57
CA ASP A 211 0.47 -11.48 25.84
C ASP A 211 0.17 -9.97 25.73
N LEU A 212 0.31 -9.39 24.53
CA LEU A 212 -0.15 -8.03 24.22
C LEU A 212 -1.51 -8.08 23.52
N PRO A 213 -2.39 -7.10 23.73
CA PRO A 213 -3.62 -7.01 22.96
C PRO A 213 -3.27 -6.88 21.47
N PRO A 214 -4.00 -7.57 20.57
CA PRO A 214 -3.77 -7.40 19.14
C PRO A 214 -4.01 -5.95 18.75
N PRO A 215 -3.33 -5.44 17.71
CA PRO A 215 -3.60 -4.12 17.20
C PRO A 215 -5.04 -4.04 16.71
N ARG A 216 -5.56 -2.82 16.61
CA ARG A 216 -6.86 -2.60 15.98
C ARG A 216 -6.77 -2.83 14.47
N LEU A 217 -7.89 -3.26 13.89
CA LEU A 217 -8.06 -3.31 12.44
C LEU A 217 -8.03 -1.91 11.84
N ALA A 218 -7.65 -1.80 10.57
CA ALA A 218 -7.75 -0.53 9.88
C ALA A 218 -9.20 -0.22 9.50
N SER A 219 -9.57 1.04 9.66
CA SER A 219 -10.86 1.60 9.29
C SER A 219 -10.68 2.67 8.21
N TYR A 220 -11.81 3.19 7.72
CA TYR A 220 -11.80 4.35 6.84
C TYR A 220 -11.21 5.58 7.58
N PRO A 221 -10.22 6.29 7.00
CA PRO A 221 -9.51 7.37 7.68
C PRO A 221 -10.36 8.64 7.80
N GLN A 222 -10.30 9.30 8.96
CA GLN A 222 -11.18 10.43 9.28
C GLN A 222 -10.47 11.78 9.21
N SER A 223 -9.15 11.83 9.38
CA SER A 223 -8.45 13.11 9.43
C SER A 223 -8.61 13.92 8.13
N PRO A 224 -8.62 15.26 8.22
CA PRO A 224 -8.55 16.11 7.05
C PRO A 224 -7.31 15.82 6.20
N ARG A 225 -7.45 15.91 4.87
CA ARG A 225 -6.32 15.81 3.94
C ARG A 225 -5.65 17.16 3.77
N LEU A 226 -4.37 17.14 3.43
CA LEU A 226 -3.59 18.36 3.23
C LEU A 226 -4.11 19.16 2.03
N SER A 227 -4.33 20.45 2.24
CA SER A 227 -4.69 21.41 1.18
C SER A 227 -3.48 22.02 0.47
N ALA A 228 -2.27 21.70 0.91
CA ALA A 228 -1.02 22.20 0.35
C ALA A 228 0.07 21.11 0.40
N PRO A 229 1.02 21.12 -0.54
CA PRO A 229 2.10 20.16 -0.55
C PRO A 229 3.13 20.43 0.54
N ARG A 230 3.60 19.37 1.21
CA ARG A 230 4.80 19.41 2.08
C ARG A 230 6.09 19.47 1.24
N LEU A 231 6.05 18.86 0.05
CA LEU A 231 7.11 18.90 -0.95
C LEU A 231 6.56 19.58 -2.20
N LYS A 232 7.02 20.80 -2.48
CA LYS A 232 6.60 21.54 -3.68
C LYS A 232 6.95 20.68 -4.92
N PRO A 233 5.99 20.37 -5.81
CA PRO A 233 6.28 19.66 -7.05
C PRO A 233 7.31 20.44 -7.87
N LEU A 234 8.37 19.77 -8.35
CA LEU A 234 9.38 20.40 -9.19
C LEU A 234 8.82 20.70 -10.58
N VAL A 235 9.14 21.89 -11.11
CA VAL A 235 8.93 22.16 -12.54
C VAL A 235 10.17 21.75 -13.36
N LEU A 236 10.00 21.47 -14.65
CA LEU A 236 11.07 20.93 -15.50
C LEU A 236 12.35 21.79 -15.54
N THR A 237 12.22 23.11 -15.36
CA THR A 237 13.34 24.06 -15.32
C THR A 237 14.11 24.04 -14.00
N GLU A 238 13.49 23.58 -12.90
CA GLU A 238 14.14 23.42 -11.58
C GLU A 238 14.91 22.08 -11.48
N MET A 239 14.63 21.12 -12.37
CA MET A 239 15.21 19.79 -12.31
C MET A 239 16.68 19.75 -12.76
N THR A 240 17.45 18.83 -12.21
CA THR A 240 18.78 18.48 -12.75
C THR A 240 18.65 17.76 -14.10
N PRO A 241 19.73 17.66 -14.91
CA PRO A 241 19.71 16.86 -16.14
C PRO A 241 19.28 15.40 -15.90
N GLU A 242 19.81 14.77 -14.85
CA GLU A 242 19.45 13.40 -14.44
C GLU A 242 17.95 13.29 -14.10
N GLN A 243 17.42 14.22 -13.30
CA GLN A 243 16.01 14.21 -12.94
C GLN A 243 15.10 14.35 -14.18
N ARG A 244 15.46 15.23 -15.13
CA ARG A 244 14.72 15.38 -16.39
C ARG A 244 14.75 14.11 -17.23
N GLU A 245 15.90 13.47 -17.34
CA GLU A 245 16.04 12.20 -18.08
C GLU A 245 15.14 11.12 -17.47
N ILE A 246 15.13 10.99 -16.15
CA ILE A 246 14.35 9.99 -15.42
C ILE A 246 12.84 10.19 -15.63
N VAL A 247 12.34 11.43 -15.59
CA VAL A 247 10.89 11.71 -15.69
C VAL A 247 10.39 11.85 -17.13
N GLN A 248 11.29 11.92 -18.12
CA GLN A 248 10.94 12.11 -19.53
C GLN A 248 9.81 11.19 -20.03
N PRO A 249 9.78 9.87 -19.70
CA PRO A 249 8.71 8.98 -20.16
C PRO A 249 7.34 9.27 -19.54
N GLN A 250 7.27 10.08 -18.48
CA GLN A 250 6.03 10.44 -17.78
C GLN A 250 5.46 11.79 -18.22
N ILE A 251 6.20 12.55 -19.03
CA ILE A 251 5.73 13.83 -19.56
C ILE A 251 4.71 13.57 -20.66
N LYS A 252 3.52 14.15 -20.52
CA LYS A 252 2.46 14.13 -21.53
C LYS A 252 2.06 15.56 -21.85
N ASP A 253 2.02 15.91 -23.13
CA ASP A 253 1.69 17.27 -23.60
C ASP A 253 2.50 18.37 -22.90
N GLY A 254 3.79 18.10 -22.67
CA GLY A 254 4.71 19.01 -21.99
C GLY A 254 4.48 19.16 -20.47
N LYS A 255 3.56 18.39 -19.88
CA LYS A 255 3.23 18.43 -18.46
C LYS A 255 3.69 17.16 -17.75
N LEU A 256 4.33 17.34 -16.60
CA LEU A 256 4.66 16.26 -15.69
C LEU A 256 3.59 16.19 -14.59
N PRO A 257 2.91 15.05 -14.38
CA PRO A 257 1.98 14.89 -13.26
C PRO A 257 2.62 15.23 -11.91
N HIS A 258 1.86 15.88 -11.03
CA HIS A 258 2.33 16.36 -9.73
C HIS A 258 2.90 15.25 -8.86
N LEU A 259 2.38 14.02 -8.99
CA LEU A 259 2.95 12.85 -8.32
C LEU A 259 4.42 12.65 -8.69
N TYR A 260 4.74 12.62 -9.98
CA TYR A 260 6.11 12.38 -10.44
C TYR A 260 7.02 13.58 -10.16
N ALA A 261 6.50 14.80 -10.33
CA ALA A 261 7.19 16.04 -9.96
C ALA A 261 7.51 16.13 -8.45
N THR A 262 6.73 15.47 -7.60
CA THR A 262 6.98 15.38 -6.16
C THR A 262 7.95 14.26 -5.83
N LEU A 263 7.79 13.07 -6.42
CA LEU A 263 8.64 11.93 -6.09
C LEU A 263 10.08 12.07 -6.60
N ILE A 264 10.31 12.86 -7.66
CA ILE A 264 11.65 13.08 -8.22
C ILE A 264 12.58 13.92 -7.33
N HIS A 265 12.07 14.47 -6.21
CA HIS A 265 12.91 14.95 -5.10
C HIS A 265 13.85 13.85 -4.57
N HIS A 266 13.56 12.57 -4.83
CA HIS A 266 14.42 11.43 -4.52
C HIS A 266 14.60 10.49 -5.74
N PRO A 267 15.54 10.78 -6.66
CA PRO A 267 15.74 10.00 -7.88
C PRO A 267 16.06 8.51 -7.63
N GLY A 268 16.86 8.22 -6.60
CA GLY A 268 17.26 6.85 -6.23
C GLY A 268 16.08 5.98 -5.80
N LEU A 269 15.09 6.58 -5.13
CA LEU A 269 13.84 5.92 -4.76
C LEU A 269 12.82 5.90 -5.92
N TYR A 270 12.75 6.98 -6.69
CA TYR A 270 11.79 7.16 -7.78
C TYR A 270 11.86 6.04 -8.82
N GLY A 271 13.06 5.75 -9.34
CA GLY A 271 13.24 4.77 -10.42
C GLY A 271 12.71 3.38 -10.07
N PRO A 272 13.18 2.73 -8.98
CA PRO A 272 12.66 1.45 -8.52
C PRO A 272 11.15 1.46 -8.26
N ARG A 273 10.62 2.54 -7.67
CA ARG A 273 9.17 2.70 -7.42
C ARG A 273 8.38 2.81 -8.72
N LEU A 274 8.88 3.53 -9.71
CA LEU A 274 8.23 3.69 -11.02
C LEU A 274 8.19 2.37 -11.78
N LYS A 275 9.26 1.56 -11.72
CA LYS A 275 9.31 0.23 -12.34
C LYS A 275 8.22 -0.68 -11.79
N PHE A 276 8.04 -0.71 -10.47
CA PHE A 276 6.96 -1.47 -9.84
C PHE A 276 5.58 -0.89 -10.17
N GLY A 277 5.41 0.43 -10.07
CA GLY A 277 4.14 1.10 -10.38
C GLY A 277 3.68 0.89 -11.82
N SER A 278 4.60 0.90 -12.78
CA SER A 278 4.31 0.63 -14.20
C SER A 278 3.79 -0.80 -14.40
N TYR A 279 4.35 -1.77 -13.68
CA TYR A 279 3.91 -3.15 -13.76
C TYR A 279 2.45 -3.30 -13.30
N VAL A 280 2.12 -2.87 -12.08
CA VAL A 280 0.76 -3.02 -11.54
C VAL A 280 -0.28 -2.22 -12.33
N GLN A 281 0.11 -1.09 -12.93
CA GLN A 281 -0.79 -0.27 -13.74
C GLN A 281 -0.98 -0.80 -15.17
N ARG A 282 0.06 -1.35 -15.80
CA ARG A 282 0.07 -1.59 -17.26
C ARG A 282 0.48 -3.00 -17.66
N ASP A 283 1.55 -3.54 -17.08
CA ASP A 283 2.15 -4.81 -17.53
C ASP A 283 1.57 -6.06 -16.84
N SER A 284 0.77 -5.88 -15.78
CA SER A 284 0.02 -6.94 -15.10
C SER A 284 -0.88 -7.72 -16.05
N SER A 285 -1.02 -9.03 -15.81
CA SER A 285 -1.89 -9.95 -16.53
C SER A 285 -3.38 -9.87 -16.10
N LEU A 286 -3.70 -9.05 -15.11
CA LEU A 286 -5.08 -8.76 -14.74
C LEU A 286 -5.79 -7.98 -15.86
N PRO A 287 -7.06 -8.30 -16.15
CA PRO A 287 -7.87 -7.50 -17.06
C PRO A 287 -7.88 -6.01 -16.65
N PRO A 288 -7.84 -5.06 -17.58
CA PRO A 288 -7.88 -3.63 -17.26
C PRO A 288 -9.03 -3.25 -16.31
N ALA A 289 -10.23 -3.78 -16.55
CA ALA A 289 -11.39 -3.54 -15.68
C ALA A 289 -11.16 -4.02 -14.23
N THR A 290 -10.54 -5.20 -14.04
CA THR A 290 -10.18 -5.73 -12.72
C THR A 290 -9.19 -4.82 -12.01
N ARG A 291 -8.15 -4.34 -12.72
CA ARG A 291 -7.17 -3.42 -12.13
C ARG A 291 -7.84 -2.13 -11.67
N GLU A 292 -8.68 -1.52 -12.51
CA GLU A 292 -9.34 -0.26 -12.17
C GLU A 292 -10.34 -0.40 -11.00
N LEU A 293 -11.00 -1.56 -10.84
CA LEU A 293 -11.79 -1.84 -9.63
C LEU A 293 -10.91 -1.83 -8.37
N LEU A 294 -9.79 -2.55 -8.39
CA LEU A 294 -8.86 -2.60 -7.26
C LEU A 294 -8.29 -1.22 -6.95
N ILE A 295 -7.90 -0.47 -7.99
CA ILE A 295 -7.27 0.84 -7.86
C ILE A 295 -8.25 1.85 -7.27
N LEU A 296 -9.42 2.02 -7.87
CA LEU A 296 -10.42 2.97 -7.39
C LEU A 296 -10.95 2.60 -6.01
N ARG A 297 -11.17 1.30 -5.74
CA ARG A 297 -11.58 0.87 -4.40
C ARG A 297 -10.50 1.14 -3.37
N THR A 298 -9.24 0.87 -3.68
CA THR A 298 -8.10 1.17 -2.80
C THR A 298 -7.99 2.67 -2.55
N ALA A 299 -8.05 3.49 -3.60
CA ALA A 299 -7.99 4.95 -3.52
C ALA A 299 -9.11 5.51 -2.62
N TRP A 300 -10.33 4.98 -2.74
CA TRP A 300 -11.44 5.30 -1.85
C TRP A 300 -11.11 4.94 -0.40
N LEU A 301 -10.73 3.68 -0.12
CA LEU A 301 -10.47 3.20 1.24
C LEU A 301 -9.35 3.96 1.97
N ILE A 302 -8.42 4.57 1.24
CA ILE A 302 -7.32 5.37 1.80
C ILE A 302 -7.52 6.88 1.65
N ARG A 303 -8.67 7.33 1.12
CA ARG A 303 -8.98 8.74 0.83
C ARG A 303 -7.89 9.44 0.01
N SER A 304 -7.44 8.78 -1.05
CA SER A 304 -6.50 9.33 -2.03
C SER A 304 -7.30 9.93 -3.19
N ASP A 305 -7.71 11.19 -3.04
CA ASP A 305 -8.45 11.92 -4.08
C ASP A 305 -7.64 12.01 -5.39
N TYR A 306 -6.32 12.08 -5.28
CA TYR A 306 -5.41 12.12 -6.43
C TYR A 306 -5.50 10.84 -7.26
N GLU A 307 -5.34 9.67 -6.63
CA GLU A 307 -5.43 8.40 -7.35
C GLU A 307 -6.81 8.18 -7.92
N TRP A 308 -7.86 8.46 -7.13
CA TRP A 308 -9.23 8.38 -7.61
C TRP A 308 -9.41 9.21 -8.89
N GLY A 309 -9.09 10.50 -8.84
CA GLY A 309 -9.31 11.42 -9.95
C GLY A 309 -8.58 11.02 -11.23
N HIS A 310 -7.32 10.58 -11.13
CA HIS A 310 -6.55 10.12 -12.29
C HIS A 310 -7.06 8.80 -12.87
N HIS A 311 -7.62 7.93 -12.05
CA HIS A 311 -8.07 6.61 -12.47
C HIS A 311 -9.52 6.57 -12.97
N VAL A 312 -10.35 7.60 -12.71
CA VAL A 312 -11.73 7.66 -13.27
C VAL A 312 -11.72 7.57 -14.79
N ALA A 313 -10.85 8.31 -15.48
CA ALA A 313 -10.78 8.27 -16.94
C ALA A 313 -10.30 6.91 -17.47
N THR A 314 -9.34 6.28 -16.77
CA THR A 314 -8.84 4.94 -17.13
C THR A 314 -9.90 3.87 -16.89
N ALA A 315 -10.65 3.96 -15.80
CA ALA A 315 -11.77 3.08 -15.51
C ALA A 315 -12.90 3.20 -16.55
N LYS A 316 -13.23 4.43 -16.99
CA LYS A 316 -14.16 4.65 -18.09
C LYS A 316 -13.68 4.01 -19.40
N ALA A 317 -12.41 4.17 -19.73
CA ALA A 317 -11.80 3.51 -20.88
C ALA A 317 -11.80 1.96 -20.76
N ALA A 318 -11.81 1.44 -19.53
CA ALA A 318 -11.94 0.01 -19.23
C ALA A 318 -13.40 -0.49 -19.21
N GLY A 319 -14.37 0.37 -19.51
CA GLY A 319 -15.79 0.00 -19.67
C GLY A 319 -16.71 0.36 -18.50
N PHE A 320 -16.23 1.08 -17.48
CA PHE A 320 -17.08 1.50 -16.37
C PHE A 320 -17.87 2.77 -16.68
N SER A 321 -19.17 2.77 -16.37
CA SER A 321 -20.02 3.94 -16.39
C SER A 321 -19.82 4.82 -15.15
N ASP A 322 -20.32 6.05 -15.16
CA ASP A 322 -20.32 6.92 -13.97
C ASP A 322 -21.07 6.29 -12.77
N ASP A 323 -22.10 5.49 -13.04
CA ASP A 323 -22.82 4.74 -12.01
C ASP A 323 -21.96 3.64 -11.40
N ASP A 324 -21.16 2.94 -12.20
CA ASP A 324 -20.21 1.95 -11.70
C ASP A 324 -19.13 2.61 -10.85
N ILE A 325 -18.58 3.74 -11.29
CA ILE A 325 -17.59 4.52 -10.53
C ILE A 325 -18.16 4.93 -9.15
N ARG A 326 -19.39 5.46 -9.11
CA ARG A 326 -20.08 5.74 -7.84
C ARG A 326 -20.32 4.47 -7.02
N ARG A 327 -20.60 3.35 -7.66
CA ARG A 327 -20.83 2.06 -6.99
C ARG A 327 -19.56 1.52 -6.32
N ILE A 328 -18.38 1.76 -6.89
CA ILE A 328 -17.09 1.32 -6.30
C ILE A 328 -16.89 1.92 -4.89
N ALA A 329 -17.27 3.18 -4.69
CA ALA A 329 -17.22 3.83 -3.38
C ALA A 329 -18.16 3.16 -2.35
N LYS A 330 -19.31 2.64 -2.78
CA LYS A 330 -20.26 1.91 -1.92
C LYS A 330 -19.72 0.53 -1.50
N GLY A 331 -18.87 -0.07 -2.32
CA GLY A 331 -18.15 -1.30 -2.00
C GLY A 331 -18.80 -2.60 -2.51
N PRO A 332 -18.31 -3.76 -2.06
CA PRO A 332 -18.64 -5.07 -2.63
C PRO A 332 -20.10 -5.47 -2.45
N GLN A 333 -20.80 -4.92 -1.45
CA GLN A 333 -22.21 -5.23 -1.16
C GLN A 333 -23.20 -4.38 -1.96
N ALA A 334 -22.72 -3.45 -2.78
CA ALA A 334 -23.61 -2.62 -3.58
C ALA A 334 -24.27 -3.45 -4.69
N THR A 335 -25.58 -3.27 -4.88
CA THR A 335 -26.35 -3.97 -5.91
C THR A 335 -25.84 -3.61 -7.31
N GLY A 336 -25.71 -4.62 -8.18
CA GLY A 336 -25.29 -4.44 -9.58
C GLY A 336 -23.90 -4.98 -9.91
N TRP A 337 -23.16 -5.48 -8.91
CA TRP A 337 -21.96 -6.28 -9.16
C TRP A 337 -22.32 -7.72 -9.50
N ASN A 338 -21.55 -8.31 -10.41
CA ASN A 338 -21.48 -9.76 -10.51
C ASN A 338 -20.54 -10.33 -9.42
N ASP A 339 -20.55 -11.65 -9.26
CA ASP A 339 -19.75 -12.35 -8.24
C ASP A 339 -18.24 -12.07 -8.34
N GLU A 340 -17.69 -11.97 -9.56
CA GLU A 340 -16.28 -11.68 -9.79
C GLU A 340 -15.91 -10.27 -9.31
N GLN A 341 -16.67 -9.27 -9.72
CA GLN A 341 -16.44 -7.87 -9.37
C GLN A 341 -16.60 -7.64 -7.87
N ALA A 342 -17.62 -8.26 -7.25
CA ALA A 342 -17.81 -8.21 -5.81
C ALA A 342 -16.62 -8.85 -5.07
N ALA A 343 -16.08 -9.97 -5.55
CA ALA A 343 -14.92 -10.63 -4.97
C ALA A 343 -13.64 -9.78 -5.05
N VAL A 344 -13.43 -9.10 -6.18
CA VAL A 344 -12.29 -8.18 -6.41
C VAL A 344 -12.36 -6.99 -5.44
N LEU A 345 -13.54 -6.37 -5.29
CA LEU A 345 -13.76 -5.28 -4.34
C LEU A 345 -13.60 -5.74 -2.88
N GLN A 346 -14.11 -6.93 -2.55
CA GLN A 346 -13.98 -7.54 -1.23
C GLN A 346 -12.51 -7.81 -0.89
N ALA A 347 -11.69 -8.25 -1.85
CA ALA A 347 -10.26 -8.46 -1.65
C ALA A 347 -9.53 -7.16 -1.32
N ALA A 348 -9.87 -6.05 -1.98
CA ALA A 348 -9.32 -4.73 -1.64
C ALA A 348 -9.70 -4.29 -0.21
N ASP A 349 -10.97 -4.50 0.18
CA ASP A 349 -11.45 -4.21 1.54
C ASP A 349 -10.69 -5.02 2.60
N GLU A 350 -10.57 -6.34 2.40
CA GLU A 350 -9.90 -7.24 3.35
C GLU A 350 -8.40 -6.96 3.48
N LEU A 351 -7.71 -6.76 2.35
CA LEU A 351 -6.30 -6.40 2.34
C LEU A 351 -6.07 -5.08 3.07
N ARG A 352 -6.88 -4.05 2.79
CA ARG A 352 -6.73 -2.76 3.48
C ARG A 352 -7.04 -2.88 4.97
N ARG A 353 -8.11 -3.60 5.32
CA ARG A 353 -8.62 -3.73 6.69
C ARG A 353 -7.68 -4.54 7.59
N GLU A 354 -7.19 -5.68 7.14
CA GLU A 354 -6.47 -6.64 8.00
C GLU A 354 -5.20 -7.23 7.37
N ALA A 355 -4.76 -6.73 6.22
CA ALA A 355 -3.59 -7.20 5.49
C ALA A 355 -3.65 -8.71 5.17
N PHE A 356 -4.84 -9.22 4.86
CA PHE A 356 -5.07 -10.64 4.57
C PHE A 356 -6.36 -10.82 3.75
N ILE A 357 -6.31 -11.58 2.65
CA ILE A 357 -7.51 -12.06 1.94
C ILE A 357 -8.05 -13.30 2.65
N ARG A 358 -9.32 -13.31 3.03
CA ARG A 358 -10.00 -14.43 3.71
C ARG A 358 -10.20 -15.63 2.78
N ASP A 359 -10.40 -16.81 3.36
CA ASP A 359 -10.51 -18.07 2.59
C ASP A 359 -11.68 -18.07 1.60
N ASP A 360 -12.83 -17.53 2.00
CA ASP A 360 -14.01 -17.47 1.13
C ASP A 360 -13.77 -16.55 -0.08
N THR A 361 -13.19 -15.37 0.15
CA THR A 361 -12.80 -14.42 -0.90
C THR A 361 -11.73 -15.02 -1.81
N TRP A 362 -10.70 -15.67 -1.25
CA TRP A 362 -9.67 -16.35 -2.02
C TRP A 362 -10.23 -17.49 -2.89
N LYS A 363 -11.14 -18.29 -2.34
CA LYS A 363 -11.82 -19.37 -3.05
C LYS A 363 -12.70 -18.82 -4.18
N LEU A 364 -13.41 -17.73 -3.95
CA LEU A 364 -14.22 -17.09 -4.99
C LEU A 364 -13.36 -16.54 -6.12
N LEU A 365 -12.28 -15.81 -5.80
CA LEU A 365 -11.31 -15.32 -6.79
C LEU A 365 -10.69 -16.46 -7.62
N SER A 366 -10.47 -17.64 -7.03
CA SER A 366 -9.88 -18.78 -7.74
C SER A 366 -10.74 -19.35 -8.87
N LYS A 367 -12.02 -18.99 -8.93
CA LYS A 367 -12.91 -19.35 -10.05
C LYS A 367 -12.62 -18.52 -11.32
N TYR A 368 -12.05 -17.33 -11.17
CA TYR A 368 -11.87 -16.34 -12.24
C TYR A 368 -10.39 -16.07 -12.55
N TYR A 369 -9.52 -16.20 -11.55
CA TYR A 369 -8.12 -15.81 -11.62
C TYR A 369 -7.20 -16.99 -11.30
N ASP A 370 -6.15 -17.14 -12.11
CA ASP A 370 -5.11 -18.12 -11.84
C ASP A 370 -4.26 -17.75 -10.59
N ALA A 371 -3.24 -18.55 -10.29
CA ALA A 371 -2.36 -18.28 -9.17
C ALA A 371 -1.59 -16.94 -9.31
N LYS A 372 -1.09 -16.62 -10.52
CA LYS A 372 -0.30 -15.40 -10.77
C LYS A 372 -1.19 -14.16 -10.66
N GLN A 373 -2.36 -14.18 -11.28
CA GLN A 373 -3.33 -13.10 -11.20
C GLN A 373 -3.80 -12.84 -9.77
N ARG A 374 -4.01 -13.87 -8.94
CA ARG A 374 -4.32 -13.67 -7.52
C ARG A 374 -3.17 -13.03 -6.72
N VAL A 375 -1.92 -13.32 -7.05
CA VAL A 375 -0.77 -12.58 -6.50
C VAL A 375 -0.81 -11.12 -6.96
N GLU A 376 -1.07 -10.87 -8.24
CA GLU A 376 -1.17 -9.52 -8.79
C GLU A 376 -2.32 -8.69 -8.17
N ILE A 377 -3.42 -9.30 -7.73
CA ILE A 377 -4.49 -8.62 -6.98
C ILE A 377 -3.90 -8.03 -5.69
N ILE A 378 -3.14 -8.83 -4.93
CA ILE A 378 -2.51 -8.39 -3.69
C ILE A 378 -1.52 -7.24 -3.94
N TYR A 379 -0.69 -7.39 -4.96
CA TYR A 379 0.33 -6.38 -5.29
C TYR A 379 -0.26 -5.10 -5.88
N THR A 380 -1.39 -5.18 -6.60
CA THR A 380 -2.14 -3.99 -7.06
C THR A 380 -2.66 -3.21 -5.86
N VAL A 381 -3.36 -3.85 -4.92
CA VAL A 381 -3.89 -3.18 -3.72
C VAL A 381 -2.76 -2.64 -2.84
N GLY A 382 -1.69 -3.42 -2.62
CA GLY A 382 -0.54 -2.97 -1.84
C GLY A 382 0.23 -1.82 -2.50
N GLY A 383 0.44 -1.87 -3.81
CA GLY A 383 1.16 -0.84 -4.57
C GLY A 383 0.41 0.49 -4.67
N TYR A 384 -0.92 0.43 -4.82
CA TYR A 384 -1.76 1.62 -4.79
C TYR A 384 -1.98 2.13 -3.36
N THR A 385 -2.04 1.26 -2.35
CA THR A 385 -1.97 1.69 -0.95
C THR A 385 -0.68 2.49 -0.71
N MET A 386 0.48 1.96 -1.09
CA MET A 386 1.77 2.64 -0.95
C MET A 386 1.78 4.01 -1.64
N THR A 387 1.21 4.09 -2.83
CA THR A 387 1.18 5.33 -3.62
C THR A 387 0.27 6.37 -2.98
N GLY A 388 -0.95 6.00 -2.58
CA GLY A 388 -1.87 6.90 -1.89
C GLY A 388 -1.35 7.37 -0.53
N LEU A 389 -0.66 6.50 0.22
CA LEU A 389 0.01 6.89 1.47
C LEU A 389 1.03 8.01 1.25
N ALA A 390 1.84 7.91 0.19
CA ALA A 390 2.81 8.92 -0.19
C ALA A 390 2.12 10.20 -0.67
N ILE A 391 1.11 10.10 -1.53
CA ILE A 391 0.31 11.23 -2.03
C ILE A 391 -0.28 12.03 -0.88
N ASN A 392 -0.99 11.35 0.03
CA ASN A 392 -1.65 11.98 1.16
C ASN A 392 -0.61 12.65 2.08
N SER A 393 0.48 11.95 2.38
CA SER A 393 1.51 12.42 3.31
C SER A 393 2.37 13.55 2.74
N PHE A 394 2.59 13.60 1.43
CA PHE A 394 3.32 14.72 0.83
C PHE A 394 2.40 15.87 0.41
N GLY A 395 1.08 15.68 0.51
CA GLY A 395 0.09 16.66 0.10
C GLY A 395 0.11 16.89 -1.41
N VAL A 396 0.31 15.84 -2.20
CA VAL A 396 0.28 15.95 -3.67
C VAL A 396 -1.10 16.43 -4.10
N GLN A 397 -1.16 17.57 -4.78
CA GLN A 397 -2.41 18.18 -5.20
C GLN A 397 -2.84 17.65 -6.57
N LEU A 398 -4.15 17.51 -6.76
CA LEU A 398 -4.73 17.22 -8.07
C LEU A 398 -4.37 18.31 -9.10
N GLU A 399 -4.19 17.88 -10.33
CA GLU A 399 -4.00 18.75 -11.48
C GLU A 399 -5.30 19.52 -11.76
N PRO A 400 -5.21 20.77 -12.26
CA PRO A 400 -6.39 21.52 -12.64
C PRO A 400 -7.29 20.75 -13.61
N GLY A 401 -8.58 20.66 -13.30
CA GLY A 401 -9.58 19.99 -14.14
C GLY A 401 -9.74 18.49 -13.90
N VAL A 402 -8.96 17.87 -12.99
CA VAL A 402 -9.17 16.48 -12.59
C VAL A 402 -10.25 16.40 -11.52
N GLU A 403 -11.23 15.51 -11.72
CA GLU A 403 -12.37 15.35 -10.82
C GLU A 403 -11.94 14.76 -9.46
N ARG A 404 -12.50 15.30 -8.38
CA ARG A 404 -12.45 14.66 -7.06
C ARG A 404 -13.53 13.58 -6.96
N PRO A 405 -13.35 12.54 -6.13
CA PRO A 405 -14.48 11.70 -5.77
C PRO A 405 -15.62 12.59 -5.27
N ALA A 406 -16.84 12.31 -5.74
CA ALA A 406 -18.02 12.97 -5.22
C ALA A 406 -17.99 12.80 -3.69
N THR A 407 -17.84 13.91 -2.97
CA THR A 407 -17.76 13.87 -1.51
C THR A 407 -19.07 13.31 -1.02
N VAL A 408 -19.03 12.13 -0.38
CA VAL A 408 -20.04 11.79 0.60
C VAL A 408 -19.93 12.89 1.65
N ALA A 409 -20.98 13.70 1.79
CA ALA A 409 -21.07 14.65 2.89
C ALA A 409 -20.78 13.87 4.18
N THR A 410 -19.70 14.23 4.89
CA THR A 410 -19.56 13.86 6.29
C THR A 410 -20.82 14.38 6.99
N PRO A 411 -21.60 13.50 7.67
CA PRO A 411 -22.82 13.91 8.34
C PRO A 411 -22.58 15.02 9.36
#